data_AF-A0A2S8FF00-F1
#
_entry.id   AF-A0A2S8FF00-F1
#
_cell.length_a   1.000
_cell.length_b   1.000
_cell.length_c   1.000
_cell.angle_alpha   90.00
_cell.angle_beta   90.00
_cell.angle_gamma   90.00
#
_symmetry.space_group_name_H-M   'P 1'
#
loop_
_entity.id
_entity.type
_entity.pdbx_description
1 polymer ?
#
loop_
_entity_poly.entity_id
_entity_poly.type
_entity_poly.pdbx_seq_one_letter_code
_entity_poly.pdbx_strand_id
1 'polypeptide(L)'
;MCSPHLFNRIMTDEESELIRTTILDVLLREDMRSVAYPQSRKDQTPPGIWGQIGDEFVYFGSNFPVALFTANHGDWWIPERDGPVTPEDVAWFDLRITLGREWKALQTRSQFTESRRRIFYNYQPEDD
;
A
#
# COMPACT_ATOMS: atom_id res chain seq x y z
N MET A 1 -18.49 10.84 2.28
CA MET A 1 -17.76 12.00 2.84
C MET A 1 -16.73 11.45 3.81
N CYS A 2 -15.46 11.36 3.40
CA CYS A 2 -14.39 10.91 4.29
C CYS A 2 -14.05 12.02 5.29
N SER A 3 -13.97 11.65 6.57
CA SER A 3 -13.78 12.59 7.67
C SER A 3 -12.36 13.19 7.63
N PRO A 4 -12.18 14.52 7.64
CA PRO A 4 -10.88 15.18 7.48
C PRO A 4 -9.93 15.01 8.67
N HIS A 5 -10.32 14.27 9.72
CA HIS A 5 -9.58 14.18 10.98
C HIS A 5 -8.61 13.00 11.09
N LEU A 6 -8.60 12.05 10.14
CA LEU A 6 -7.72 10.88 10.22
C LEU A 6 -6.27 11.14 9.80
N PHE A 7 -5.99 12.24 9.09
CA PHE A 7 -4.64 12.56 8.59
C PHE A 7 -3.73 13.30 9.58
N ASN A 8 -4.21 13.59 10.80
CA ASN A 8 -3.46 14.39 11.77
C ASN A 8 -2.57 13.57 12.71
N ARG A 9 -2.67 12.24 12.68
CA ARG A 9 -1.82 11.37 13.49
C ARG A 9 -0.49 11.14 12.78
N ILE A 10 0.60 11.50 13.44
CA ILE A 10 1.95 11.06 13.06
C ILE A 10 2.03 9.56 13.39
N MET A 11 2.40 8.75 12.40
CA MET A 11 2.61 7.31 12.59
C MET A 11 3.75 7.06 13.59
N THR A 12 3.59 6.07 14.46
CA THR A 12 4.63 5.72 15.44
C THR A 12 5.72 4.86 14.83
N ASP A 13 6.88 4.78 15.48
CA ASP A 13 7.99 3.92 15.06
C ASP A 13 7.56 2.43 15.04
N GLU A 14 6.74 2.01 16.01
CA GLU A 14 6.18 0.65 16.07
C GLU A 14 5.26 0.34 14.86
N GLU A 15 4.42 1.30 14.47
CA GLU A 15 3.57 1.18 13.28
C GLU A 15 4.40 1.11 12.00
N SER A 16 5.46 1.93 11.92
CA SER A 16 6.39 1.93 10.79
C SER A 16 7.13 0.59 10.67
N GLU A 17 7.67 0.07 11.78
CA GLU A 17 8.34 -1.23 11.80
C GLU A 17 7.37 -2.35 11.43
N LEU A 18 6.13 -2.34 11.93
CA LEU A 18 5.16 -3.37 11.58
C LEU A 18 4.86 -3.40 10.07
N ILE A 19 4.64 -2.25 9.44
CA ILE A 19 4.43 -2.20 7.99
C ILE A 19 5.69 -2.71 7.27
N ARG A 20 6.87 -2.30 7.72
CA ARG A 20 8.15 -2.73 7.14
C ARG A 20 8.33 -4.25 7.21
N THR A 21 8.09 -4.86 8.37
CA THR A 21 8.19 -6.33 8.52
C THR A 21 7.18 -7.03 7.62
N THR A 22 5.94 -6.53 7.54
CA THR A 22 4.92 -7.08 6.63
C THR A 22 5.34 -6.99 5.17
N ILE A 23 5.97 -5.89 4.73
CA ILE A 23 6.50 -5.79 3.37
C ILE A 23 7.58 -6.84 3.12
N LEU A 24 8.51 -7.01 4.08
CA LEU A 24 9.60 -7.99 3.97
C LEU A 24 9.12 -9.43 3.90
N ASP A 25 8.01 -9.76 4.57
CA ASP A 25 7.38 -11.09 4.50
C ASP A 25 6.76 -11.38 3.11
N VAL A 26 6.53 -10.34 2.31
CA VAL A 26 5.79 -10.40 1.05
C VAL A 26 6.68 -10.24 -0.19
N LEU A 27 7.82 -9.55 -0.08
CA LEU A 27 8.72 -9.23 -1.19
C LEU A 27 9.53 -10.42 -1.72
N LEU A 28 9.86 -10.37 -3.01
CA LEU A 28 10.89 -11.20 -3.64
C LEU A 28 12.24 -11.00 -2.95
N ARG A 29 12.92 -12.11 -2.61
CA ARG A 29 14.24 -12.11 -1.94
C ARG A 29 15.29 -11.28 -2.68
N GLU A 30 15.16 -11.15 -4.00
CA GLU A 30 16.08 -10.40 -4.85
C GLU A 30 15.92 -8.87 -4.70
N ASP A 31 14.74 -8.41 -4.26
CA ASP A 31 14.37 -6.99 -4.06
C ASP A 31 14.50 -6.54 -2.59
N MET A 32 14.92 -7.42 -1.68
CA MET A 32 15.09 -7.13 -0.25
C MET A 32 16.19 -6.09 0.07
N ARG A 33 16.95 -5.63 -0.93
CA ARG A 33 18.21 -4.88 -0.70
C ARG A 33 18.01 -3.48 -0.12
N SER A 34 16.80 -2.90 -0.12
CA SER A 34 16.50 -1.71 0.67
C SER A 34 15.00 -1.45 0.84
N VAL A 35 14.37 -2.04 1.87
CA VAL A 35 13.06 -1.57 2.35
C VAL A 35 13.28 -0.54 3.45
N ALA A 36 13.00 0.72 3.14
CA ALA A 36 13.00 1.80 4.12
C ALA A 36 11.75 1.73 5.00
N TYR A 37 11.84 2.37 6.16
CA TYR A 37 10.72 2.58 7.08
C TYR A 37 9.65 3.45 6.40
N PRO A 38 8.41 2.95 6.22
CA PRO A 38 7.31 3.78 5.72
C PRO A 38 7.07 4.95 6.68
N GLN A 39 6.66 6.10 6.15
CA GLN A 39 6.46 7.33 6.89
C GLN A 39 5.18 8.04 6.46
N SER A 40 4.50 8.70 7.41
CA SER A 40 3.44 9.65 7.09
C SER A 40 4.03 10.89 6.42
N ARG A 41 3.60 11.19 5.20
CA ARG A 41 4.01 12.39 4.46
C ARG A 41 2.80 13.24 4.10
N LYS A 42 2.80 14.49 4.59
CA LYS A 42 1.74 15.48 4.33
C LYS A 42 2.04 16.37 3.13
N ASP A 43 3.32 16.46 2.77
CA ASP A 43 3.88 17.20 1.64
C ASP A 43 3.68 16.49 0.29
N GLN A 44 3.30 15.21 0.32
CA GLN A 44 3.02 14.42 -0.88
C GLN A 44 1.57 14.61 -1.36
N THR A 45 1.36 14.42 -2.65
CA THR A 45 0.02 14.42 -3.27
C THR A 45 -0.25 13.04 -3.89
N PRO A 46 -1.16 12.23 -3.32
CA PRO A 46 -1.96 12.51 -2.12
C PRO A 46 -1.12 12.42 -0.83
N PRO A 47 -1.55 13.10 0.25
CA PRO A 47 -1.04 12.83 1.57
C PRO A 47 -1.19 11.34 1.89
N GLY A 48 -0.15 10.72 2.44
CA GLY A 48 -0.11 9.26 2.56
C GLY A 48 0.85 8.72 3.60
N ILE A 49 0.80 7.39 3.77
CA ILE A 49 1.94 6.60 4.20
C ILE A 49 2.69 6.17 2.94
N TRP A 50 3.94 6.62 2.86
CA TRP A 50 4.84 6.40 1.75
C TRP A 50 6.11 5.71 2.23
N GLY A 51 6.75 4.91 1.38
CA GLY A 51 8.03 4.27 1.70
C GLY A 51 8.89 4.08 0.45
N GLN A 52 10.11 3.61 0.66
CA GLN A 52 11.05 3.29 -0.40
C GLN A 52 11.30 1.77 -0.39
N ILE A 53 11.17 1.12 -1.55
CA ILE A 53 11.52 -0.28 -1.77
C ILE A 53 12.48 -0.33 -2.96
N GLY A 54 13.75 -0.69 -2.73
CA GLY A 54 14.77 -0.55 -3.78
C GLY A 54 14.87 0.92 -4.22
N ASP A 55 14.83 1.15 -5.52
CA ASP A 55 14.80 2.49 -6.13
C ASP A 55 13.38 3.04 -6.33
N GLU A 56 12.35 2.29 -5.92
CA GLU A 56 10.94 2.66 -6.11
C GLU A 56 10.36 3.42 -4.92
N PHE A 57 9.65 4.51 -5.21
CA PHE A 57 8.85 5.25 -4.23
C PHE A 57 7.41 4.75 -4.23
N VAL A 58 6.92 4.33 -3.06
CA VAL A 58 5.73 3.49 -2.96
C VAL A 58 4.68 4.12 -2.05
N TYR A 59 3.43 4.10 -2.48
CA TYR A 59 2.27 4.47 -1.68
C TYR A 59 1.58 3.24 -1.10
N PHE A 60 1.36 3.25 0.21
CA PHE A 60 0.70 2.15 0.93
C PHE A 60 -0.75 2.47 1.32
N GLY A 61 -1.08 3.74 1.55
CA GLY A 61 -2.44 4.11 1.95
C GLY A 61 -2.53 5.46 2.64
N SER A 62 -3.76 5.87 2.95
CA SER A 62 -4.06 7.14 3.59
C SER A 62 -3.75 7.13 5.10
N ASN A 63 -3.73 5.95 5.73
CA ASN A 63 -3.54 5.79 7.17
C ASN A 63 -3.01 4.40 7.50
N PHE A 64 -2.65 4.18 8.77
CA PHE A 64 -1.98 2.96 9.22
C PHE A 64 -2.76 1.66 8.90
N PRO A 65 -4.05 1.51 9.24
CA PRO A 65 -4.83 0.33 8.85
C PRO A 65 -4.81 0.04 7.34
N VAL A 66 -4.93 1.08 6.51
CA VAL A 66 -4.90 0.96 5.05
C VAL A 66 -3.52 0.51 4.58
N ALA A 67 -2.46 1.14 5.08
CA ALA A 67 -1.09 0.81 4.71
C ALA A 67 -0.70 -0.61 5.11
N LEU A 68 -1.07 -1.05 6.32
CA LEU A 68 -0.81 -2.40 6.80
C LEU A 68 -1.53 -3.45 5.93
N PHE A 69 -2.79 -3.21 5.59
CA PHE A 69 -3.53 -4.12 4.72
C PHE A 69 -2.94 -4.19 3.32
N THR A 70 -2.59 -3.04 2.74
CA THR A 70 -1.95 -2.94 1.43
C THR A 70 -0.62 -3.69 1.41
N ALA A 71 0.21 -3.51 2.44
CA ALA A 71 1.46 -4.23 2.63
C ALA A 71 1.25 -5.75 2.68
N ASN A 72 0.31 -6.22 3.52
CA ASN A 72 0.00 -7.65 3.66
C ASN A 72 -0.41 -8.32 2.35
N HIS A 73 -1.02 -7.56 1.44
CA HIS A 73 -1.51 -8.09 0.18
C HIS A 73 -0.53 -7.90 -0.99
N GLY A 74 0.62 -7.26 -0.80
CA GLY A 74 1.52 -6.92 -1.90
C GLY A 74 0.90 -5.96 -2.92
N ASP A 75 -0.18 -5.27 -2.57
CA ASP A 75 -1.01 -4.48 -3.51
C ASP A 75 -0.73 -2.98 -3.39
N TRP A 76 0.53 -2.62 -3.20
CA TRP A 76 1.00 -1.23 -3.09
C TRP A 76 1.27 -0.59 -4.45
N TRP A 77 1.14 0.74 -4.48
CA TRP A 77 1.16 1.53 -5.70
C TRP A 77 2.52 2.19 -5.91
N ILE A 78 3.03 2.15 -7.14
CA ILE A 78 4.31 2.73 -7.54
C ILE A 78 4.02 3.80 -8.60
N PRO A 79 4.10 5.10 -8.31
CA PRO A 79 3.67 6.13 -9.25
C PRO A 79 4.39 6.11 -10.60
N GLU A 80 5.67 5.73 -10.63
CA GLU A 80 6.45 5.63 -11.87
C GLU A 80 5.94 4.50 -12.79
N ARG A 81 5.39 3.42 -12.21
CA ARG A 81 4.85 2.25 -12.93
C ARG A 81 3.35 2.37 -13.20
N ASP A 82 2.60 2.73 -12.18
CA ASP A 82 1.13 2.66 -12.14
C ASP A 82 0.46 4.01 -12.51
N GLY A 83 1.25 5.08 -12.60
CA GLY A 83 0.78 6.45 -12.76
C GLY A 83 0.49 7.16 -11.43
N PRO A 84 0.20 8.47 -11.45
CA PRO A 84 -0.06 9.23 -10.22
C PRO A 84 -1.27 8.66 -9.46
N VAL A 85 -1.15 8.54 -8.14
CA VAL A 85 -2.25 8.09 -7.28
C VAL A 85 -3.37 9.13 -7.31
N THR A 86 -4.56 8.72 -7.74
CA THR A 86 -5.72 9.60 -7.85
C THR A 86 -6.57 9.57 -6.58
N PRO A 87 -7.48 10.55 -6.37
CA PRO A 87 -8.43 10.50 -5.27
C PRO A 87 -9.35 9.27 -5.29
N GLU A 88 -9.66 8.73 -6.47
CA GLU A 88 -10.46 7.51 -6.62
C GLU A 88 -9.68 6.28 -6.14
N ASP A 89 -8.38 6.23 -6.42
CA ASP A 89 -7.49 5.18 -5.91
C ASP A 89 -7.46 5.21 -4.39
N VAL A 90 -7.23 6.39 -3.80
CA VAL A 90 -7.22 6.55 -2.33
C VAL A 90 -8.55 6.08 -1.71
N ALA A 91 -9.68 6.51 -2.28
CA ALA A 91 -10.99 6.10 -1.80
C ALA A 91 -11.19 4.58 -1.92
N TRP A 92 -10.67 3.97 -2.98
CA TRP A 92 -10.69 2.53 -3.16
C TRP A 92 -9.82 1.80 -2.12
N PHE A 93 -8.58 2.24 -1.90
CA PHE A 93 -7.68 1.70 -0.86
C PHE A 93 -8.35 1.71 0.52
N ASP A 94 -9.00 2.82 0.89
CA ASP A 94 -9.73 2.96 2.14
C ASP A 94 -10.94 2.03 2.23
N LEU A 95 -11.73 1.94 1.14
CA LEU A 95 -12.94 1.10 1.10
C LEU A 95 -12.62 -0.37 1.36
N ARG A 96 -11.51 -0.90 0.82
CA ARG A 96 -11.13 -2.31 0.99
C ARG A 96 -11.01 -2.73 2.46
N ILE A 97 -10.54 -1.83 3.32
CA ILE A 97 -10.47 -2.09 4.77
C ILE A 97 -11.85 -2.33 5.36
N THR A 98 -12.82 -1.49 4.98
CA THR A 98 -14.19 -1.61 5.48
C THR A 98 -14.89 -2.87 5.00
N LEU A 99 -14.50 -3.37 3.82
CA LEU A 99 -15.02 -4.60 3.23
C LEU A 99 -14.34 -5.87 3.76
N GLY A 100 -13.21 -5.74 4.47
CA GLY A 100 -12.53 -6.85 5.11
C GLY A 100 -12.16 -7.97 4.12
N ARG A 101 -12.73 -9.17 4.28
CA ARG A 101 -12.43 -10.33 3.42
C ARG A 101 -13.19 -10.32 2.08
N GLU A 102 -14.25 -9.53 1.98
CA GLU A 102 -15.15 -9.54 0.81
C GLU A 102 -14.69 -8.59 -0.30
N TRP A 103 -13.67 -7.77 -0.03
CA TRP A 103 -13.23 -6.71 -0.93
C TRP A 103 -12.92 -7.20 -2.36
N LYS A 104 -12.31 -8.38 -2.51
CA LYS A 104 -11.97 -8.98 -3.81
C LYS A 104 -13.21 -9.32 -4.64
N ALA A 105 -14.29 -9.74 -3.99
CA ALA A 105 -15.53 -10.10 -4.67
C ALA A 105 -16.28 -8.87 -5.22
N LEU A 106 -16.02 -7.70 -4.64
CA LEU A 106 -16.66 -6.43 -4.98
C LEU A 106 -15.81 -5.56 -5.92
N GLN A 107 -14.65 -6.06 -6.36
CA GLN A 107 -13.81 -5.37 -7.33
C GLN A 107 -14.52 -5.23 -8.68
N THR A 108 -14.47 -4.05 -9.26
CA THR A 108 -14.72 -3.91 -10.69
C THR A 108 -13.66 -4.67 -11.48
N ARG A 109 -13.96 -4.98 -12.75
CA ARG A 109 -13.00 -5.68 -13.62
C ARG A 109 -11.67 -4.93 -13.78
N SER A 110 -11.68 -3.60 -13.79
CA SER A 110 -10.45 -2.78 -13.87
C SER A 110 -9.62 -2.92 -12.61
N GLN A 111 -10.23 -2.68 -11.44
CA GLN A 111 -9.57 -2.77 -10.14
C GLN A 111 -8.99 -4.16 -9.88
N PHE A 112 -9.71 -5.22 -10.29
CA PHE A 112 -9.20 -6.58 -10.19
C PHE A 112 -7.95 -6.79 -11.06
N THR A 113 -7.98 -6.29 -12.30
CA THR A 113 -6.85 -6.42 -13.25
C THR A 113 -5.62 -5.67 -12.75
N GLU A 114 -5.80 -4.44 -12.28
CA GLU A 114 -4.73 -3.61 -11.73
C GLU A 114 -4.14 -4.21 -10.45
N SER A 115 -4.99 -4.62 -9.50
CA SER A 115 -4.57 -5.27 -8.26
C SER A 115 -3.77 -6.55 -8.56
N ARG A 116 -4.26 -7.40 -9.46
CA ARG A 116 -3.55 -8.61 -9.86
C ARG A 116 -2.19 -8.32 -10.47
N ARG A 117 -2.06 -7.26 -11.29
CA ARG A 117 -0.77 -6.85 -11.86
C ARG A 117 0.20 -6.40 -10.77
N ARG A 118 -0.24 -5.52 -9.87
CA ARG A 118 0.60 -5.03 -8.76
C ARG A 118 1.07 -6.19 -7.89
N ILE A 119 0.15 -7.05 -7.46
CA ILE A 119 0.49 -8.25 -6.68
C ILE A 119 1.49 -9.11 -7.44
N PHE A 120 1.25 -9.44 -8.71
CA PHE A 120 2.19 -10.26 -9.48
C PHE A 120 3.60 -9.67 -9.56
N TYR A 121 3.73 -8.35 -9.69
CA TYR A 121 5.03 -7.68 -9.75
C TYR A 121 5.69 -7.49 -8.38
N ASN A 122 4.90 -7.46 -7.31
CA ASN A 122 5.36 -7.13 -5.96
C ASN A 122 5.55 -8.37 -5.06
N TYR A 123 4.96 -9.52 -5.43
CA TYR A 123 4.78 -10.71 -4.58
C TYR A 123 5.64 -11.90 -5.07
N GLN A 124 6.20 -12.70 -4.16
CA GLN A 124 6.68 -14.06 -4.50
C GLN A 124 5.49 -15.02 -4.53
N PRO A 125 5.20 -15.74 -5.62
CA PRO A 125 4.52 -17.02 -5.42
C PRO A 125 5.38 -17.87 -4.48
N GLU A 126 4.78 -18.52 -3.47
CA GLU A 126 5.43 -19.66 -2.83
C GLU A 126 5.71 -20.67 -3.96
N ASP A 127 6.99 -21.01 -4.17
CA ASP A 127 7.33 -22.20 -4.95
C ASP A 127 6.82 -23.40 -4.13
N ASP A 128 5.74 -24.04 -4.61
CA ASP A 128 5.26 -25.35 -4.14
C ASP A 128 6.36 -26.43 -4.24
#